data_AF-A0A5J4N3Y0-F1
#
_entry.id   AF-A0A5J4N3Y0-F1
#
_cell.length_a   1.000
_cell.length_b   1.000
_cell.length_c   1.000
_cell.angle_alpha   90.00
_cell.angle_beta   90.00
_cell.angle_gamma   90.00
#
_symmetry.space_group_name_H-M   'P 1'
#
loop_
_entity.id
_entity.type
_entity.pdbx_description
1 polymer ?
#
loop_
_entity_poly.entity_id
_entity_poly.type
_entity_poly.pdbx_seq_one_letter_code
_entity_poly.pdbx_strand_id
1 'polypeptide(L)'
;MGSFFDEVQEAPPIEVFCLSDAFQRDKDANKVNLTVGAYRSNENKPWVLPCVRFVERSMAANDELNKEYLPITGLETNHKGIAEFTGLNVKEYRYWDPVHHNVDFDGMLTDISDAPERAIIILHACAHNPTGMDLSREQWKKVAALIK
;
A
#
# COMPACT_ATOMS: atom_id res chain seq x y z
N MET A 1 -42.83 9.60 1.93
CA MET A 1 -41.91 9.15 2.98
C MET A 1 -40.64 8.74 2.25
N GLY A 2 -39.52 9.42 2.50
CA GLY A 2 -38.25 9.13 1.83
C GLY A 2 -37.67 7.79 2.26
N SER A 3 -36.77 7.21 1.46
CA SER A 3 -35.99 6.03 1.83
C SER A 3 -35.02 6.39 2.94
N PHE A 4 -34.70 5.42 3.80
CA PHE A 4 -33.64 5.54 4.80
C PHE A 4 -32.28 5.93 4.20
N PHE A 5 -32.08 5.67 2.90
CA PHE A 5 -30.83 5.94 2.19
C PHE A 5 -30.82 7.25 1.40
N ASP A 6 -31.88 8.07 1.46
CA ASP A 6 -31.99 9.28 0.62
C ASP A 6 -30.89 10.32 0.90
N GLU A 7 -30.29 10.28 2.10
CA GLU A 7 -29.21 11.20 2.51
C GLU A 7 -27.80 10.59 2.35
N VAL A 8 -27.69 9.33 1.91
CA VAL A 8 -26.39 8.67 1.76
C VAL A 8 -25.71 9.20 0.51
N GLN A 9 -24.65 9.97 0.71
CA GLN A 9 -23.80 10.46 -0.38
C GLN A 9 -22.95 9.33 -0.94
N GLU A 10 -22.82 9.28 -2.26
CA GLU A 10 -21.89 8.38 -2.91
C GLU A 10 -20.45 8.76 -2.55
N ALA A 11 -19.64 7.78 -2.18
CA ALA A 11 -18.24 8.01 -1.90
C ALA A 11 -17.51 8.45 -3.18
N PRO A 12 -16.51 9.34 -3.08
CA PRO A 12 -15.67 9.66 -4.23
C PRO A 12 -15.09 8.38 -4.86
N PRO A 13 -15.01 8.32 -6.20
CA PRO A 13 -14.44 7.17 -6.87
C PRO A 13 -12.96 7.01 -6.54
N ILE A 14 -12.51 5.77 -6.39
CA ILE A 14 -11.08 5.46 -6.24
C ILE A 14 -10.45 5.39 -7.63
N GLU A 15 -9.50 6.27 -7.92
CA GLU A 15 -9.01 6.56 -9.27
C GLU A 15 -8.44 5.32 -9.98
N VAL A 16 -7.74 4.45 -9.24
CA VAL A 16 -7.14 3.23 -9.80
C VAL A 16 -8.19 2.24 -10.33
N PHE A 17 -9.37 2.19 -9.70
CA PHE A 17 -10.46 1.32 -10.13
C PHE A 17 -11.21 1.93 -11.31
N CYS A 18 -11.39 3.25 -11.35
CA CYS A 18 -11.94 3.94 -12.51
C CYS A 18 -11.06 3.76 -13.75
N LEU A 19 -9.74 3.89 -13.61
CA LEU A 19 -8.83 3.69 -14.73
C LEU A 19 -8.78 2.23 -15.19
N SER A 20 -8.92 1.29 -14.26
CA SER A 20 -9.04 -0.15 -14.58
C SER A 20 -10.32 -0.45 -15.37
N ASP A 21 -11.45 0.14 -14.97
CA ASP A 21 -12.73 0.02 -15.68
C ASP A 21 -12.67 0.66 -17.08
N ALA A 22 -12.06 1.85 -17.20
CA ALA A 22 -11.81 2.49 -18.50
C ALA A 22 -10.96 1.58 -19.41
N PHE A 23 -9.89 0.98 -18.88
CA PHE A 23 -9.06 0.02 -19.61
C PHE A 23 -9.88 -1.20 -20.08
N GLN A 24 -10.81 -1.73 -19.27
CA GLN A 24 -11.64 -2.86 -19.69
C GLN A 24 -12.59 -2.48 -20.84
N ARG A 25 -13.14 -1.27 -20.82
CA ARG A 25 -14.06 -0.77 -21.87
C ARG A 25 -13.37 -0.41 -23.18
N ASP A 26 -12.09 -0.05 -23.13
CA ASP A 26 -11.29 0.22 -24.32
C ASP A 26 -11.22 -1.01 -25.23
N LYS A 27 -11.47 -0.82 -26.53
CA LYS A 27 -11.49 -1.90 -27.53
C LYS A 27 -10.22 -1.94 -28.38
N ASP A 28 -9.28 -1.02 -28.18
CA ASP A 28 -8.01 -1.04 -28.90
C ASP A 28 -7.26 -2.34 -28.60
N ALA A 29 -6.82 -3.03 -29.65
CA ALA A 29 -6.07 -4.29 -29.55
C ALA A 29 -4.67 -4.10 -28.96
N ASN A 30 -4.14 -2.88 -28.98
CA ASN A 30 -2.80 -2.52 -28.50
C ASN A 30 -2.83 -1.82 -27.14
N LYS A 31 -3.97 -1.79 -26.44
CA LYS A 31 -4.07 -1.18 -25.11
C LYS A 31 -3.13 -1.86 -24.11
N VAL A 32 -2.48 -1.06 -23.27
CA VAL A 32 -1.57 -1.52 -22.21
C VAL A 32 -2.06 -1.04 -20.86
N ASN A 33 -2.09 -1.93 -19.86
CA ASN A 33 -2.50 -1.60 -18.49
C ASN A 33 -1.27 -1.48 -17.59
N LEU A 34 -0.98 -0.26 -17.12
CA LEU A 34 0.06 0.05 -16.13
C LEU A 34 -0.53 0.68 -14.85
N THR A 35 -1.82 0.46 -14.60
CA THR A 35 -2.59 1.23 -13.60
C THR A 35 -2.50 0.60 -12.22
N VAL A 36 -2.71 -0.71 -12.12
CA VAL A 36 -2.69 -1.46 -10.87
C VAL A 36 -1.30 -2.06 -10.68
N GLY A 37 -0.66 -1.75 -9.55
CA GLY A 37 0.63 -2.31 -9.13
C GLY A 37 0.56 -3.80 -8.72
N ALA A 38 -0.11 -4.64 -9.51
CA ALA A 38 -0.20 -6.08 -9.28
C ALA A 38 0.69 -6.81 -10.28
N TYR A 39 1.64 -7.60 -9.78
CA TYR A 39 2.59 -8.33 -10.61
C TYR A 39 1.88 -9.24 -11.62
N ARG A 40 2.47 -9.35 -12.82
CA ARG A 40 1.99 -10.15 -13.94
C ARG A 40 3.14 -10.97 -14.51
N SER A 41 2.82 -12.12 -15.10
CA SER A 41 3.77 -12.87 -15.91
C SER A 41 4.06 -12.17 -17.24
N ASN A 42 5.01 -12.71 -18.01
CA ASN A 42 5.34 -12.21 -19.35
C ASN A 42 4.15 -12.29 -20.33
N GLU A 43 3.17 -13.15 -20.06
CA GLU A 43 1.92 -13.29 -20.82
C GLU A 43 0.78 -12.42 -20.27
N ASN A 44 1.11 -11.45 -19.42
CA ASN A 44 0.16 -10.54 -18.77
C ASN A 44 -0.92 -11.24 -17.92
N LYS A 45 -0.58 -12.40 -17.31
CA LYS A 45 -1.49 -13.15 -16.44
C LYS A 45 -1.16 -12.91 -14.96
N PRO A 46 -2.15 -12.95 -14.05
CA PRO A 46 -1.87 -13.01 -12.62
C PRO A 46 -0.93 -14.16 -12.30
N TRP A 47 0.14 -13.89 -11.55
CA TRP A 47 1.15 -14.89 -11.24
C TRP A 47 1.00 -15.38 -9.79
N VAL A 48 0.50 -16.61 -9.63
CA VAL A 48 0.50 -17.28 -8.34
C VAL A 48 1.83 -17.98 -8.16
N LEU A 49 2.57 -17.60 -7.12
CA LEU A 49 3.88 -18.16 -6.82
C LEU A 49 3.82 -19.69 -6.65
N PRO A 50 4.78 -20.45 -7.19
CA PRO A 50 4.80 -21.91 -7.06
C PRO A 50 4.76 -22.40 -5.60
N CYS A 51 5.43 -21.70 -4.68
CA CYS A 51 5.43 -22.03 -3.26
C CYS A 51 4.04 -21.87 -2.62
N VAL A 52 3.28 -20.85 -3.02
CA VAL A 52 1.90 -20.64 -2.55
C VAL A 52 1.02 -21.80 -3.03
N ARG A 53 1.09 -22.15 -4.33
CA ARG A 53 0.34 -23.30 -4.86
C ARG A 53 0.69 -24.61 -4.17
N PHE A 54 1.96 -24.80 -3.83
CA PHE A 54 2.41 -25.98 -3.09
C PHE A 54 1.76 -26.03 -1.71
N VAL A 55 1.86 -24.94 -0.94
CA VAL A 55 1.27 -24.84 0.41
C VAL A 55 -0.25 -25.00 0.38
N GLU A 56 -0.95 -24.35 -0.56
CA GLU A 56 -2.40 -24.49 -0.71
C GLU A 56 -2.83 -25.94 -0.94
N ARG A 57 -2.10 -26.69 -1.78
CA ARG A 57 -2.37 -28.12 -2.00
C ARG A 57 -2.08 -28.95 -0.75
N SER A 58 -0.96 -28.69 -0.08
CA SER A 58 -0.59 -29.39 1.16
C SER A 58 -1.60 -29.14 2.28
N MET A 59 -2.09 -27.91 2.41
CA MET A 59 -3.14 -27.55 3.38
C MET A 59 -4.47 -28.23 3.01
N ALA A 60 -4.85 -28.22 1.74
CA ALA A 60 -6.09 -28.87 1.29
C ALA A 60 -6.08 -30.39 1.47
N ALA A 61 -4.90 -31.02 1.45
CA ALA A 61 -4.73 -32.46 1.67
C ALA A 61 -4.59 -32.84 3.15
N ASN A 62 -4.56 -31.87 4.07
CA ASN A 62 -4.41 -32.13 5.50
C ASN A 62 -5.77 -32.11 6.21
N ASP A 63 -6.32 -33.29 6.48
CA ASP A 63 -7.60 -33.47 7.18
C ASP A 63 -7.58 -33.01 8.66
N GLU A 64 -6.39 -32.75 9.23
CA GLU A 64 -6.26 -32.19 10.59
C GLU A 64 -6.50 -30.68 10.63
N LEU A 65 -6.40 -29.99 9.49
CA LEU A 65 -6.70 -28.55 9.42
C LEU A 65 -8.20 -28.31 9.46
N ASN A 66 -8.61 -27.40 10.34
CA ASN A 66 -10.00 -26.99 10.48
C ASN A 66 -10.15 -25.48 10.22
N LYS A 67 -11.38 -24.98 10.38
CA LYS A 67 -11.76 -23.56 10.21
C LYS A 67 -12.29 -22.96 11.52
N GLU A 68 -11.85 -23.48 12.66
CA GLU A 68 -12.21 -22.94 13.97
C GLU A 68 -11.67 -21.52 14.16
N TYR A 69 -12.21 -20.83 15.16
CA TYR A 69 -11.77 -19.48 15.48
C TYR A 69 -10.29 -19.45 15.85
N LEU A 70 -9.57 -18.53 15.22
CA LEU A 70 -8.26 -18.09 15.69
C LEU A 70 -8.41 -17.22 16.95
N PRO A 71 -7.35 -17.07 17.76
CA PRO A 71 -7.29 -16.03 18.78
C PRO A 71 -7.57 -14.64 18.19
N ILE A 72 -8.00 -13.69 19.02
CA ILE A 72 -8.27 -12.29 18.62
C ILE A 72 -7.05 -11.67 17.89
N THR A 73 -5.85 -12.09 18.26
CA THR A 73 -4.58 -11.65 17.67
C THR A 73 -4.25 -12.32 16.32
N GLY A 74 -5.08 -13.25 15.85
CA GLY A 74 -4.82 -14.10 14.69
C GLY A 74 -3.78 -15.19 14.95
N LEU A 75 -3.30 -15.81 13.88
CA LEU A 75 -2.02 -16.55 13.87
C LEU A 75 -0.88 -15.55 14.09
N GLU A 76 0.22 -15.94 14.74
CA GLU A 76 1.29 -15.00 15.10
C GLU A 76 1.73 -14.13 13.91
N THR A 77 1.57 -12.82 14.13
CA THR A 77 1.80 -11.65 13.27
C THR A 77 1.10 -11.63 11.90
N ASN A 78 0.07 -10.79 11.81
CA ASN A 78 0.06 -9.68 10.85
C ASN A 78 -0.85 -8.55 11.33
N HIS A 79 -0.22 -7.52 11.89
CA HIS A 79 -0.84 -6.26 12.29
C HIS A 79 -1.38 -5.53 11.06
N LYS A 80 -2.68 -5.29 10.95
CA LYS A 80 -3.21 -4.29 9.98
C LYS A 80 -4.64 -3.79 10.19
N GLY A 81 -5.41 -4.33 11.14
CA GLY A 81 -6.78 -3.85 11.42
C GLY A 81 -6.87 -2.58 12.29
N ILE A 82 -5.78 -2.14 12.92
CA ILE A 82 -5.80 -1.08 13.94
C ILE A 82 -5.80 0.35 13.34
N ALA A 83 -5.40 0.52 12.08
CA ALA A 83 -5.18 1.85 11.51
C ALA A 83 -6.45 2.60 11.08
N GLU A 84 -7.53 1.87 10.73
CA GLU A 84 -8.70 2.44 10.05
C GLU A 84 -9.62 3.30 10.93
N PHE A 85 -9.35 3.44 12.24
CA PHE A 85 -10.28 4.08 13.20
C PHE A 85 -9.78 5.39 13.85
N THR A 86 -8.58 5.86 13.51
CA THR A 86 -7.79 6.64 14.50
C THR A 86 -8.01 8.15 14.55
N GLY A 87 -8.79 8.76 13.65
CA GLY A 87 -9.11 10.21 13.72
C GLY A 87 -7.88 11.14 13.73
N LEU A 88 -6.75 10.67 13.20
CA LEU A 88 -5.48 11.37 13.24
C LEU A 88 -5.47 12.57 12.29
N ASN A 89 -4.83 13.65 12.73
CA ASN A 89 -4.50 14.77 11.86
C ASN A 89 -3.24 14.43 11.07
N VAL A 90 -3.39 14.17 9.77
CA VAL A 90 -2.30 13.76 8.88
C VAL A 90 -1.67 14.99 8.23
N LYS A 91 -0.33 15.05 8.26
CA LYS A 91 0.47 16.04 7.53
C LYS A 91 1.48 15.32 6.64
N GLU A 92 1.74 15.91 5.48
CA GLU A 92 2.75 15.41 4.54
C GLU A 92 4.10 16.09 4.80
N TYR A 93 5.18 15.37 4.47
CA TYR A 93 6.54 15.88 4.42
C TYR A 93 7.10 15.67 3.01
N ARG A 94 8.05 16.52 2.59
CA ARG A 94 8.66 16.43 1.26
C ARG A 94 9.39 15.10 1.07
N TYR A 95 9.22 14.50 -0.11
CA TYR A 95 9.90 13.25 -0.46
C TYR A 95 10.38 13.25 -1.90
N TRP A 96 9.55 13.63 -2.88
CA TRP A 96 9.93 13.60 -4.29
C TRP A 96 10.50 14.94 -4.75
N ASP A 97 11.68 14.90 -5.37
CA ASP A 97 12.25 16.01 -6.13
C ASP A 97 11.82 15.89 -7.61
N PRO A 98 10.90 16.73 -8.11
CA PRO A 98 10.42 16.67 -9.48
C PRO A 98 11.42 17.18 -10.51
N VAL A 99 12.51 17.83 -10.10
CA VAL A 99 13.54 18.35 -11.01
C VAL A 99 14.61 17.28 -11.25
N HIS A 100 15.09 16.66 -10.17
CA HIS A 100 16.18 15.67 -10.25
C HIS A 100 15.67 14.22 -10.29
N HIS A 101 14.36 14.01 -10.15
CA HIS A 101 13.72 12.70 -10.15
C HIS A 101 14.29 11.75 -9.10
N ASN A 102 14.49 12.24 -7.87
CA ASN A 102 15.05 11.49 -6.75
C ASN A 102 14.36 11.90 -5.44
N VAL A 103 14.84 11.39 -4.31
CA VAL A 103 14.38 11.83 -3.00
C VAL A 103 14.90 13.24 -2.69
N ASP A 104 13.98 14.19 -2.39
CA ASP A 104 14.29 15.49 -1.76
C ASP A 104 14.68 15.25 -0.29
N PHE A 105 15.90 14.76 -0.10
CA PHE A 105 16.36 14.29 1.20
C PHE A 105 16.51 15.42 2.22
N ASP A 106 16.95 16.60 1.78
CA ASP A 106 17.14 17.74 2.67
C ASP A 106 15.79 18.35 3.07
N GLY A 107 14.84 18.45 2.13
CA GLY A 107 13.46 18.83 2.43
C GLY A 107 12.77 17.86 3.38
N MET A 108 12.92 16.56 3.13
CA MET A 108 12.42 15.49 4.01
C MET A 108 12.95 15.66 5.45
N LEU A 109 14.26 15.82 5.63
CA LEU A 109 14.84 15.97 6.97
C LEU A 109 14.37 17.25 7.66
N THR A 110 14.22 18.35 6.92
CA THR A 110 13.72 19.62 7.45
C THR A 110 12.30 19.43 8.02
N ASP A 111 11.41 18.88 7.21
CA ASP A 111 10.00 18.71 7.58
C ASP A 111 9.82 17.72 8.75
N ILE A 112 10.61 16.64 8.79
CA ILE A 112 10.59 15.69 9.91
C ILE A 112 11.14 16.33 11.19
N SER A 113 12.17 17.18 11.08
CA SER A 113 12.75 17.87 12.24
C SER A 113 11.80 18.91 12.83
N ASP A 114 10.99 19.56 11.99
CA ASP A 114 9.99 20.55 12.38
C ASP A 114 8.68 19.90 12.89
N ALA A 115 8.55 18.58 12.79
CA ALA A 115 7.38 17.87 13.30
C ALA A 115 7.29 17.99 14.84
N PRO A 116 6.07 18.10 15.40
CA PRO A 116 5.91 18.20 16.85
C PRO A 116 6.43 16.94 17.54
N GLU A 117 6.89 17.10 18.78
CA GLU A 117 7.34 15.97 19.59
C GLU A 117 6.26 14.88 19.66
N ARG A 118 6.68 13.61 19.56
CA ARG A 118 5.80 12.43 19.52
C ARG A 118 4.92 12.31 18.27
N ALA A 119 5.20 13.06 17.20
CA ALA A 119 4.61 12.81 15.89
C ALA A 119 4.88 11.36 15.43
N ILE A 120 3.88 10.74 14.81
CA ILE A 120 4.03 9.43 14.17
C ILE A 120 4.49 9.67 12.73
N ILE A 121 5.70 9.22 12.41
CA ILE A 121 6.24 9.33 11.05
C ILE A 121 6.05 7.98 10.35
N ILE A 122 5.27 7.98 9.27
CA ILE A 122 5.08 6.81 8.41
C ILE A 122 6.15 6.82 7.33
N LEU A 123 6.99 5.78 7.29
CA LEU A 123 8.07 5.64 6.32
C LEU A 123 7.85 4.37 5.50
N HIS A 124 8.03 4.46 4.17
CA HIS A 124 8.19 3.27 3.34
C HIS A 124 9.59 2.71 3.55
N ALA A 125 9.67 1.44 3.97
CA ALA A 125 10.95 0.78 4.22
C ALA A 125 11.81 0.66 2.94
N CYS A 126 11.16 0.35 1.82
CA CYS A 126 11.72 0.30 0.47
C CYS A 126 10.60 0.21 -0.57
N ALA A 127 10.97 0.18 -1.85
CA ALA A 127 10.08 0.14 -3.00
C ALA A 127 8.96 1.21 -2.90
N HIS A 128 9.36 2.45 -2.64
CA HIS A 128 8.43 3.54 -2.37
C HIS A 128 7.34 3.64 -3.45
N ASN A 129 6.08 3.52 -3.06
CA ASN A 129 4.94 3.78 -3.94
C ASN A 129 4.49 5.25 -3.74
N PRO A 130 4.43 6.10 -4.79
CA PRO A 130 4.44 5.77 -6.22
C PRO A 130 5.77 5.99 -6.97
N THR A 131 6.76 6.63 -6.34
CA THR A 131 7.95 7.14 -7.05
C THR A 131 8.98 6.06 -7.45
N GLY A 132 8.98 4.91 -6.77
CA GLY A 132 10.00 3.87 -6.86
C GLY A 132 11.38 4.26 -6.30
N MET A 133 11.53 5.47 -5.74
CA MET A 133 12.80 5.96 -5.22
C MET A 133 12.94 5.63 -3.74
N ASP A 134 14.06 5.01 -3.37
CA ASP A 134 14.36 4.61 -2.00
C ASP A 134 15.55 5.39 -1.42
N LEU A 135 15.56 5.54 -0.10
CA LEU A 135 16.71 6.07 0.62
C LEU A 135 17.89 5.09 0.54
N SER A 136 19.07 5.65 0.32
CA SER A 136 20.33 4.92 0.51
C SER A 136 20.53 4.52 1.98
N ARG A 137 21.41 3.55 2.22
CA ARG A 137 21.79 3.14 3.59
C ARG A 137 22.30 4.30 4.45
N GLU A 138 23.06 5.23 3.86
CA GLU A 138 23.59 6.38 4.60
C GLU A 138 22.50 7.42 4.92
N GLN A 139 21.54 7.62 4.02
CA GLN A 139 20.36 8.43 4.30
C GLN A 139 19.49 7.82 5.40
N TRP A 140 19.28 6.50 5.37
CA TRP A 140 18.58 5.78 6.44
C TRP A 140 19.21 5.98 7.81
N LYS A 141 20.55 5.96 7.92
CA LYS A 141 21.25 6.23 9.18
C LYS A 141 20.95 7.63 9.72
N LYS A 142 20.87 8.64 8.84
CA LYS A 142 20.55 10.02 9.21
C LYS A 142 19.10 10.15 9.68
N VAL A 143 18.14 9.57 8.96
CA VAL A 143 16.73 9.54 9.38
C VAL A 143 16.58 8.84 10.73
N ALA A 144 17.20 7.67 10.90
CA ALA A 144 17.18 6.92 12.15
C ALA A 144 17.85 7.66 13.32
N ALA A 145 18.79 8.57 13.06
CA ALA A 145 19.37 9.42 14.09
C ALA A 145 18.45 10.58 14.49
N LEU A 146 17.65 11.08 13.55
CA LEU A 146 16.71 12.18 13.77
C LEU A 146 15.47 11.74 14.56
N ILE A 147 14.92 10.56 14.27
CA ILE A 147 13.64 10.09 14.84
C ILE A 147 13.78 9.30 16.16
N LYS A 148 14.93 9.40 16.83
CA LYS A 148 15.22 8.67 18.07
C LYS A 148 14.49 9.21 19.29
#